data_AF-A0A7I7S0C4-F1
#
_entry.id   AF-A0A7I7S0C4-F1
#
_cell.length_a   1.000
_cell.length_b   1.000
_cell.length_c   1.000
_cell.angle_alpha   90.00
_cell.angle_beta   90.00
_cell.angle_gamma   90.00
#
_symmetry.space_group_name_H-M   'P 1'
#
loop_
_entity.id
_entity.type
_entity.pdbx_description
1 polymer ?
#
loop_
_entity_poly.entity_id
_entity_poly.type
_entity_poly.pdbx_seq_one_letter_code
_entity_poly.pdbx_strand_id
1 'polypeptide(L)'
;MMAGMQILWQQAHVERLRAVRVGWDGAEVGAPCFGPDWESQPDDVHLLRIATTYGSCPTGSFPYRRPPADHEYSFFVEDLPDDTVFEFSDRHRRLLAAMSWELSAPYGDDDIPGCDPKRPYGDFTFYQLEMALHLGLIPAQKPPDHDPMTPQIVDAMTALHGQMQPALQVFLQNFDIPAGGLFTGEDWGGWEPV
;
A
#
# COMPACT_ATOMS: atom_id res chain seq x y z
N MET A 1 6.96 21.75 -21.82
CA MET A 1 5.71 21.25 -21.21
C MET A 1 5.78 19.75 -21.31
N MET A 2 5.98 19.04 -20.19
CA MET A 2 5.72 17.60 -20.17
C MET A 2 4.20 17.44 -20.23
N ALA A 3 3.71 16.59 -21.11
CA ALA A 3 2.28 16.34 -21.25
C ALA A 3 1.87 15.41 -20.09
N GLY A 4 0.95 15.85 -19.25
CA GLY A 4 0.43 15.02 -18.15
C GLY A 4 -0.24 13.75 -18.69
N MET A 5 -0.16 12.66 -17.91
CA MET A 5 -0.81 11.40 -18.20
C MET A 5 -2.31 11.47 -17.92
N GLN A 6 -3.09 10.60 -18.57
CA GLN A 6 -4.53 10.48 -18.37
C GLN A 6 -4.93 9.02 -18.28
N ILE A 7 -5.75 8.68 -17.28
CA ILE A 7 -6.38 7.37 -17.14
C ILE A 7 -7.88 7.56 -17.03
N LEU A 8 -8.62 7.05 -18.03
CA LEU A 8 -10.05 6.85 -17.92
C LEU A 8 -10.30 5.56 -17.15
N TRP A 9 -10.81 5.66 -15.93
CA TRP A 9 -11.04 4.52 -15.06
C TRP A 9 -12.13 3.60 -15.60
N GLN A 10 -11.82 2.32 -15.75
CA GLN A 10 -12.69 1.33 -16.35
C GLN A 10 -12.81 0.10 -15.45
N GLN A 11 -13.88 -0.67 -15.66
CA GLN A 11 -14.11 -1.92 -14.93
C GLN A 11 -12.94 -2.92 -15.09
N ALA A 12 -12.29 -2.94 -16.26
CA ALA A 12 -11.11 -3.76 -16.50
C ALA A 12 -9.93 -3.41 -15.56
N HIS A 13 -9.77 -2.15 -15.15
CA HIS A 13 -8.74 -1.76 -14.19
C HIS A 13 -9.05 -2.29 -12.79
N VAL A 14 -10.33 -2.28 -12.40
CA VAL A 14 -10.79 -2.88 -11.14
C VAL A 14 -10.54 -4.38 -11.14
N GLU A 15 -10.93 -5.07 -12.22
CA GLU A 15 -10.72 -6.52 -12.37
C GLU A 15 -9.24 -6.90 -12.35
N ARG A 16 -8.39 -6.09 -13.01
CA ARG A 16 -6.94 -6.27 -12.99
C ARG A 16 -6.38 -6.18 -11.58
N LEU A 17 -6.67 -5.11 -10.84
CA LEU A 17 -6.19 -4.96 -9.46
C LEU A 17 -6.74 -6.04 -8.52
N ARG A 18 -7.98 -6.49 -8.71
CA ARG A 18 -8.58 -7.58 -7.92
C ARG A 18 -7.91 -8.94 -8.13
N ALA A 19 -7.22 -9.14 -9.26
CA ALA A 19 -6.51 -10.38 -9.54
C ALA A 19 -5.20 -10.51 -8.76
N VAL A 20 -4.66 -9.40 -8.26
CA VAL A 20 -3.36 -9.37 -7.57
C VAL A 20 -3.37 -10.24 -6.31
N ARG A 21 -2.33 -11.06 -6.17
CA ARG A 21 -1.88 -11.63 -4.89
C ARG A 21 -0.73 -10.76 -4.40
N VAL A 22 -0.82 -10.33 -3.13
CA VAL A 22 0.13 -9.34 -2.61
C VAL A 22 1.25 -10.04 -1.85
N GLY A 23 2.46 -9.88 -2.35
CA GLY A 23 3.68 -10.33 -1.69
C GLY A 23 4.29 -9.28 -0.76
N TRP A 24 5.54 -9.51 -0.40
CA TRP A 24 6.32 -8.62 0.45
C TRP A 24 7.71 -8.43 -0.14
N ASP A 25 8.12 -7.20 -0.39
CA ASP A 25 9.53 -6.88 -0.65
C ASP A 25 10.26 -6.91 0.69
N GLY A 26 11.14 -7.90 0.90
CA GLY A 26 11.90 -8.05 2.14
C GLY A 26 13.09 -7.09 2.31
N ALA A 27 13.36 -6.20 1.36
CA ALA A 27 14.48 -5.27 1.45
C ALA A 27 14.30 -4.25 2.59
N GLU A 28 15.40 -3.83 3.23
CA GLU A 28 15.41 -2.74 4.22
C GLU A 28 14.41 -2.96 5.38
N VAL A 29 13.28 -2.23 5.43
CA VAL A 29 12.20 -2.44 6.42
C VAL A 29 11.05 -3.29 5.88
N GLY A 30 11.03 -3.44 4.56
CA GLY A 30 10.08 -4.18 3.76
C GLY A 30 8.79 -3.43 3.45
N ALA A 31 8.08 -3.88 2.43
CA ALA A 31 6.78 -3.31 2.06
C ALA A 31 5.95 -4.24 1.17
N PRO A 32 4.62 -4.05 1.08
CA PRO A 32 3.76 -4.80 0.16
C PRO A 32 4.12 -4.53 -1.30
N CYS A 33 4.13 -5.58 -2.10
CA CYS A 33 4.30 -5.52 -3.55
C CYS A 33 3.38 -6.53 -4.25
N PHE A 34 3.29 -6.46 -5.57
CA PHE A 34 2.58 -7.47 -6.34
C PHE A 34 3.35 -8.81 -6.29
N GLY A 35 2.70 -9.90 -6.68
CA GLY A 35 3.31 -11.24 -6.65
C GLY A 35 4.39 -11.43 -7.72
N PRO A 36 5.30 -12.42 -7.56
CA PRO A 36 6.37 -12.75 -8.51
C PRO A 36 5.84 -13.26 -9.86
N ASP A 37 4.60 -13.74 -9.91
CA ASP A 37 3.92 -14.22 -11.11
C ASP A 37 3.14 -13.11 -11.84
N TRP A 38 3.23 -11.86 -11.36
CA TRP A 38 2.53 -10.74 -11.97
C TRP A 38 3.18 -10.29 -13.28
N GLU A 39 2.42 -10.38 -14.38
CA GLU A 39 2.81 -9.77 -15.65
C GLU A 39 2.52 -8.26 -15.63
N SER A 40 3.53 -7.48 -15.23
CA SER A 40 3.48 -6.02 -15.13
C SER A 40 3.12 -5.35 -16.45
N GLN A 41 2.20 -4.38 -16.36
CA GLN A 41 1.91 -3.42 -17.43
C GLN A 41 2.34 -2.01 -16.99
N PRO A 42 2.71 -1.12 -17.93
CA PRO A 42 3.17 0.23 -17.61
C PRO A 42 2.24 1.01 -16.68
N ASP A 43 0.93 0.79 -16.80
CA ASP A 43 -0.08 1.52 -16.05
C ASP A 43 -0.31 0.98 -14.62
N ASP A 44 0.18 -0.20 -14.27
CA ASP A 44 -0.23 -0.89 -13.04
C ASP A 44 0.09 -0.09 -11.76
N VAL A 45 1.28 0.50 -11.70
CA VAL A 45 1.66 1.35 -10.57
C VAL A 45 0.77 2.58 -10.48
N HIS A 46 0.30 3.11 -11.61
CA HIS A 46 -0.62 4.23 -11.67
C HIS A 46 -2.04 3.83 -11.24
N LEU A 47 -2.49 2.65 -11.67
CA LEU A 47 -3.76 2.07 -11.21
C LEU A 47 -3.73 1.85 -9.69
N LEU A 48 -2.62 1.33 -9.16
CA LEU A 48 -2.41 1.15 -7.72
C LEU A 48 -2.48 2.49 -6.98
N ARG A 49 -1.73 3.50 -7.43
CA ARG A 49 -1.73 4.87 -6.87
C ARG A 49 -3.14 5.48 -6.86
N ILE A 50 -3.87 5.39 -7.97
CA ILE A 50 -5.26 5.89 -8.07
C ILE A 50 -6.16 5.11 -7.10
N ALA A 51 -6.08 3.77 -7.12
CA ALA A 51 -6.91 2.92 -6.29
C ALA A 51 -6.72 3.22 -4.80
N THR A 52 -5.47 3.24 -4.30
CA THR A 52 -5.21 3.46 -2.87
C THR A 52 -5.52 4.89 -2.42
N THR A 53 -5.46 5.87 -3.32
CA THR A 53 -5.76 7.27 -3.00
C THR A 53 -7.27 7.56 -3.01
N TYR A 54 -8.00 7.02 -4.00
CA TYR A 54 -9.40 7.40 -4.27
C TYR A 54 -10.41 6.28 -4.04
N GLY A 55 -9.95 5.04 -3.90
CA GLY A 55 -10.79 3.88 -3.67
C GLY A 55 -11.40 3.86 -2.28
N SER A 56 -12.70 3.61 -2.23
CA SER A 56 -13.39 3.38 -0.97
C SER A 56 -13.40 1.88 -0.66
N CYS A 57 -13.14 1.51 0.59
CA CYS A 57 -13.29 0.14 1.08
C CYS A 57 -13.86 0.21 2.50
N PRO A 58 -14.98 -0.48 2.80
CA PRO A 58 -15.54 -0.47 4.15
C PRO A 58 -14.57 -1.14 5.14
N THR A 59 -14.60 -0.69 6.40
CA THR A 59 -13.87 -1.38 7.48
C THR A 59 -14.64 -2.60 7.95
N GLY A 60 -13.94 -3.61 8.44
CA GLY A 60 -14.54 -4.81 9.02
C GLY A 60 -13.72 -6.06 8.75
N SER A 61 -14.36 -7.20 9.02
CA SER A 61 -13.80 -8.53 8.85
C SER A 61 -13.88 -8.99 7.40
N PHE A 62 -12.75 -9.30 6.78
CA PHE A 62 -12.68 -9.85 5.43
C PHE A 62 -12.01 -11.22 5.43
N PRO A 63 -12.46 -12.17 4.60
CA PRO A 63 -11.68 -13.37 4.31
C PRO A 63 -10.31 -12.96 3.76
N TYR A 64 -9.25 -13.55 4.31
CA TYR A 64 -7.88 -13.38 3.83
C TYR A 64 -7.29 -14.76 3.57
N ARG A 65 -6.73 -14.93 2.37
CA ARG A 65 -5.93 -16.08 2.00
C ARG A 65 -4.48 -15.64 1.86
N ARG A 66 -3.59 -16.28 2.62
CA ARG A 66 -2.14 -16.07 2.51
C ARG A 66 -1.67 -16.40 1.09
N PRO A 67 -0.85 -15.56 0.45
CA PRO A 67 -0.27 -15.90 -0.85
C PRO A 67 0.67 -17.11 -0.72
N PRO A 68 1.07 -17.75 -1.83
CA PRO A 68 2.09 -18.79 -1.81
C PRO A 68 3.43 -18.27 -1.24
N ALA A 69 4.28 -19.18 -0.75
CA ALA A 69 5.49 -18.82 0.00
C ALA A 69 6.57 -18.10 -0.84
N ASP A 70 6.54 -18.23 -2.16
CA ASP A 70 7.43 -17.51 -3.08
C ASP A 70 7.08 -16.02 -3.24
N HIS A 71 5.94 -15.57 -2.71
CA HIS A 71 5.57 -14.15 -2.65
C HIS A 71 6.24 -13.41 -1.49
N GLU A 72 7.00 -14.12 -0.65
CA GLU A 72 7.54 -13.62 0.62
C GLU A 72 6.45 -13.10 1.57
N TYR A 73 6.79 -13.01 2.85
CA TYR A 73 5.83 -12.63 3.89
C TYR A 73 6.40 -11.50 4.73
N SER A 74 5.53 -10.57 5.10
CA SER A 74 5.77 -9.74 6.26
C SER A 74 5.79 -10.62 7.51
N PHE A 75 6.49 -10.18 8.56
CA PHE A 75 6.51 -10.89 9.85
C PHE A 75 5.09 -11.17 10.42
N PHE A 76 4.09 -10.35 10.07
CA PHE A 76 2.71 -10.59 10.48
C PHE A 76 2.10 -11.79 9.74
N VAL A 77 2.38 -11.93 8.45
CA VAL A 77 1.84 -12.98 7.57
C VAL A 77 2.53 -14.32 7.78
N GLU A 78 3.80 -14.34 8.18
CA GLU A 78 4.54 -15.55 8.55
C GLU A 78 3.78 -16.39 9.59
N ASP A 79 3.17 -15.72 10.57
CA ASP A 79 2.46 -16.34 11.69
C ASP A 79 0.97 -16.64 11.41
N LEU A 80 0.44 -16.20 10.25
CA LEU A 80 -0.97 -16.46 9.90
C LEU A 80 -1.18 -17.88 9.33
N PRO A 81 -2.35 -18.50 9.57
CA PRO A 81 -2.73 -19.69 8.82
C PRO A 81 -3.08 -19.32 7.36
N ASP A 82 -3.12 -20.32 6.48
CA ASP A 82 -3.33 -20.12 5.03
C ASP A 82 -4.67 -19.44 4.70
N ASP A 83 -5.74 -19.76 5.43
CA ASP A 83 -7.02 -19.08 5.34
C ASP A 83 -7.39 -18.54 6.74
N THR A 84 -7.70 -17.25 6.81
CA THR A 84 -8.10 -16.57 8.05
C THR A 84 -9.05 -15.41 7.76
N VAL A 85 -9.40 -14.66 8.81
CA VAL A 85 -10.12 -13.40 8.73
C VAL A 85 -9.14 -12.27 9.07
N PHE A 86 -9.11 -11.23 8.22
CA PHE A 86 -8.35 -10.02 8.46
C PHE A 86 -9.28 -8.85 8.80
N GLU A 87 -8.95 -8.13 9.88
CA GLU A 87 -9.69 -6.95 10.31
C GLU A 87 -9.16 -5.70 9.59
N PHE A 88 -9.84 -5.29 8.51
CA PHE A 88 -9.49 -4.08 7.78
C PHE A 88 -10.03 -2.83 8.50
N SER A 89 -9.19 -1.83 8.72
CA SER A 89 -9.50 -0.65 9.53
C SER A 89 -9.24 0.64 8.77
N ASP A 90 -9.74 1.77 9.28
CA ASP A 90 -9.48 3.08 8.69
C ASP A 90 -7.97 3.44 8.75
N ARG A 91 -7.23 2.89 9.72
CA ARG A 91 -5.77 3.08 9.79
C ARG A 91 -5.07 2.42 8.59
N HIS A 92 -5.49 1.21 8.23
CA HIS A 92 -5.00 0.54 7.03
C HIS A 92 -5.28 1.37 5.78
N ARG A 93 -6.52 1.83 5.61
CA ARG A 93 -6.92 2.66 4.47
C ARG A 93 -6.10 3.95 4.36
N ARG A 94 -5.91 4.67 5.47
CA ARG A 94 -5.10 5.90 5.50
C ARG A 94 -3.65 5.65 5.12
N LEU A 95 -3.07 4.57 5.62
CA LEU A 95 -1.69 4.22 5.30
C LEU A 95 -1.54 3.81 3.84
N LEU A 96 -2.45 3.00 3.28
CA LEU A 96 -2.42 2.65 1.84
C LEU A 96 -2.42 3.91 0.95
N ALA A 97 -3.21 4.92 1.31
CA ALA A 97 -3.24 6.20 0.58
C ALA A 97 -1.94 7.01 0.72
N ALA A 98 -1.17 6.79 1.79
CA ALA A 98 0.07 7.50 2.08
C ALA A 98 1.33 6.74 1.63
N MET A 99 1.18 5.53 1.10
CA MET A 99 2.32 4.69 0.75
C MET A 99 3.05 5.18 -0.51
N SER A 100 4.37 5.05 -0.49
CA SER A 100 5.27 5.41 -1.58
C SER A 100 5.24 4.34 -2.67
N TRP A 101 4.21 4.33 -3.52
CA TRP A 101 4.06 3.35 -4.59
C TRP A 101 5.00 3.62 -5.76
N GLU A 102 5.76 2.62 -6.17
CA GLU A 102 6.74 2.66 -7.26
C GLU A 102 6.84 1.33 -7.99
N LEU A 103 7.69 1.29 -9.02
CA LEU A 103 8.13 0.03 -9.61
C LEU A 103 9.40 -0.40 -8.89
N SER A 104 9.46 -1.66 -8.45
CA SER A 104 10.63 -2.25 -7.82
C SER A 104 10.82 -3.69 -8.32
N ALA A 105 12.02 -4.25 -8.15
CA ALA A 105 12.34 -5.62 -8.56
C ALA A 105 12.65 -6.53 -7.36
N PRO A 106 11.65 -6.84 -6.50
CA PRO A 106 11.86 -7.59 -5.26
C PRO A 106 12.27 -9.05 -5.50
N TYR A 107 11.90 -9.64 -6.63
CA TYR A 107 12.11 -11.06 -6.93
C TYR A 107 13.15 -11.33 -8.02
N GLY A 108 13.92 -10.32 -8.45
CA GLY A 108 14.89 -10.48 -9.54
C GLY A 108 15.11 -9.20 -10.33
N ASP A 109 15.10 -9.31 -11.66
CA ASP A 109 15.39 -8.19 -12.57
C ASP A 109 14.12 -7.54 -13.16
N ASP A 110 12.94 -8.12 -12.93
CA ASP A 110 11.67 -7.61 -13.48
C ASP A 110 11.02 -6.62 -12.51
N ASP A 111 10.74 -5.41 -13.01
CA ASP A 111 10.04 -4.36 -12.28
C ASP A 111 8.55 -4.70 -12.13
N ILE A 112 8.07 -4.70 -10.89
CA ILE A 112 6.67 -4.88 -10.53
C ILE A 112 6.16 -3.73 -9.67
N PRO A 113 4.84 -3.46 -9.67
CA PRO A 113 4.25 -2.50 -8.76
C PRO A 113 4.47 -2.92 -7.31
N GLY A 114 5.03 -2.01 -6.53
CA GLY A 114 5.31 -2.20 -5.11
C GLY A 114 5.37 -0.88 -4.37
N CYS A 115 5.67 -0.95 -3.09
CA CYS A 115 5.95 0.23 -2.27
C CYS A 115 7.45 0.27 -1.94
N ASP A 116 8.04 1.47 -1.90
CA ASP A 116 9.44 1.67 -1.52
C ASP A 116 9.72 0.97 -0.17
N PRO A 117 10.53 -0.10 -0.16
CA PRO A 117 10.76 -0.91 1.03
C PRO A 117 11.71 -0.24 2.03
N LYS A 118 12.36 0.86 1.63
CA LYS A 118 13.22 1.70 2.48
C LYS A 118 12.45 2.86 3.09
N ARG A 119 11.50 3.44 2.36
CA ARG A 119 10.72 4.62 2.78
C ARG A 119 9.24 4.48 2.41
N PRO A 120 8.53 3.53 3.05
CA PRO A 120 7.20 3.12 2.59
C PRO A 120 6.10 4.16 2.76
N TYR A 121 6.31 5.21 3.57
CA TYR A 121 5.25 6.18 3.91
C TYR A 121 5.65 7.64 3.68
N GLY A 122 6.73 7.89 2.91
CA GLY A 122 7.23 9.25 2.67
C GLY A 122 8.75 9.29 2.57
N ASP A 123 9.38 10.33 3.10
CA ASP A 123 10.80 10.59 2.87
C ASP A 123 11.76 10.06 3.95
N PHE A 124 11.22 9.60 5.09
CA PHE A 124 12.03 9.22 6.25
C PHE A 124 12.20 7.70 6.35
N THR A 125 13.43 7.28 6.70
CA THR A 125 13.74 5.88 7.00
C THR A 125 13.20 5.44 8.37
N PHE A 126 12.92 6.38 9.27
CA PHE A 126 12.19 6.09 10.51
C PHE A 126 10.69 6.06 10.22
N TYR A 127 10.26 5.02 9.52
CA TYR A 127 8.94 4.91 8.92
C TYR A 127 7.78 5.00 9.94
N GLN A 128 8.00 4.59 11.20
CA GLN A 128 6.99 4.70 12.26
C GLN A 128 6.59 6.15 12.53
N LEU A 129 7.50 7.11 12.33
CA LEU A 129 7.22 8.53 12.46
C LEU A 129 6.20 8.98 11.42
N GLU A 130 6.43 8.65 10.15
CA GLU A 130 5.53 8.96 9.03
C GLU A 130 4.16 8.31 9.22
N MET A 131 4.13 7.02 9.60
CA MET A 131 2.87 6.36 9.92
C MET A 131 2.09 7.10 11.01
N ALA A 132 2.76 7.48 12.10
CA ALA A 132 2.13 8.19 13.20
C ALA A 132 1.62 9.59 12.79
N LEU A 133 2.33 10.27 11.90
CA LEU A 133 1.91 11.56 11.31
C LEU A 133 0.66 11.38 10.43
N HIS A 134 0.67 10.44 9.48
CA HIS A 134 -0.48 10.15 8.60
C HIS A 134 -1.72 9.71 9.38
N LEU A 135 -1.53 9.05 10.51
CA LEU A 135 -2.62 8.64 11.40
C LEU A 135 -3.03 9.72 12.42
N GLY A 136 -2.33 10.85 12.48
CA GLY A 136 -2.60 11.94 13.41
C GLY A 136 -2.36 11.57 14.89
N LEU A 137 -1.48 10.60 15.15
CA LEU A 137 -1.13 10.14 16.51
C LEU A 137 -0.12 11.06 17.19
N ILE A 138 0.64 11.81 16.40
CA ILE A 138 1.64 12.78 16.86
C ILE A 138 1.47 14.11 16.09
N PRO A 139 1.90 15.25 16.67
CA PRO A 139 1.89 16.52 15.96
C PRO A 139 2.98 16.56 14.86
N ALA A 140 2.72 17.33 13.80
CA ALA A 140 3.69 17.57 12.72
C ALA A 140 4.97 18.29 13.19
N GLN A 141 4.87 19.06 14.28
CA GLN A 141 6.02 19.72 14.90
C GLN A 141 6.31 19.08 16.25
N LYS A 142 7.56 18.66 16.45
CA LYS A 142 8.01 18.07 17.72
C LYS A 142 7.85 19.09 18.86
N PRO A 143 7.11 18.75 19.93
CA PRO A 143 7.03 19.57 21.13
C PRO A 143 8.42 19.76 21.77
N PRO A 144 8.68 20.91 22.41
CA PRO A 144 9.99 21.20 23.01
C PRO A 144 10.25 20.42 24.31
N ASP A 145 9.21 19.91 24.96
CA ASP A 145 9.24 19.36 26.32
C ASP A 145 9.25 17.83 26.38
N HIS A 146 8.92 17.13 25.29
CA HIS A 146 8.92 15.67 25.23
C HIS A 146 9.09 15.14 23.79
N ASP A 147 9.41 13.85 23.69
CA ASP A 147 9.33 13.14 22.41
C ASP A 147 7.92 12.62 22.19
N PRO A 148 7.22 13.01 21.10
CA PRO A 148 5.88 12.51 20.83
C PRO A 148 5.90 11.05 20.36
N MET A 149 7.03 10.53 19.86
CA MET A 149 7.18 9.11 19.51
C MET A 149 7.51 8.28 20.75
N THR A 150 6.48 7.93 21.51
CA THR A 150 6.62 7.03 22.66
C THR A 150 6.96 5.60 22.19
N PRO A 151 7.59 4.77 23.03
CA PRO A 151 7.82 3.36 22.71
C PRO A 151 6.54 2.61 22.31
N GLN A 152 5.41 2.93 22.96
CA GLN A 152 4.12 2.32 22.64
C GLN A 152 3.63 2.68 21.24
N ILE A 153 3.89 3.90 20.77
CA ILE A 153 3.56 4.29 19.39
C ILE A 153 4.48 3.56 18.41
N VAL A 154 5.79 3.47 18.71
CA VAL A 154 6.75 2.73 17.87
C VAL A 154 6.33 1.26 17.73
N ASP A 155 5.99 0.60 18.83
CA ASP A 155 5.57 -0.81 18.82
C ASP A 155 4.26 -0.99 18.03
N ALA A 156 3.29 -0.08 18.23
CA ALA A 156 2.02 -0.12 17.53
C ALA A 156 2.18 0.12 16.01
N MET A 157 3.05 1.04 15.60
CA MET A 157 3.32 1.30 14.18
C MET A 157 4.11 0.16 13.55
N THR A 158 5.06 -0.43 14.28
CA THR A 158 5.77 -1.63 13.82
C THR A 158 4.78 -2.76 13.57
N ALA A 159 3.91 -3.09 14.52
CA ALA A 159 2.89 -4.14 14.32
C ALA A 159 1.92 -3.83 13.17
N LEU A 160 1.51 -2.56 13.02
CA LEU A 160 0.63 -2.12 11.94
C LEU A 160 1.29 -2.20 10.56
N HIS A 161 2.60 -1.97 10.47
CA HIS A 161 3.36 -2.04 9.23
C HIS A 161 3.33 -3.46 8.63
N GLY A 162 3.53 -4.50 9.45
CA GLY A 162 3.41 -5.88 9.00
C GLY A 162 2.00 -6.25 8.50
N GLN A 163 0.96 -5.61 9.06
CA GLN A 163 -0.43 -5.80 8.62
C GLN A 163 -0.70 -5.18 7.24
N MET A 164 0.21 -4.39 6.67
CA MET A 164 -0.03 -3.73 5.39
C MET A 164 -0.05 -4.69 4.19
N GLN A 165 0.61 -5.84 4.27
CA GLN A 165 0.52 -6.88 3.23
C GLN A 165 -0.93 -7.40 3.07
N PRO A 166 -1.57 -7.97 4.12
CA PRO A 166 -2.96 -8.39 4.02
C PRO A 166 -3.92 -7.21 3.82
N ALA A 167 -3.60 -6.02 4.37
CA ALA A 167 -4.42 -4.83 4.14
C ALA A 167 -4.50 -4.44 2.67
N LEU A 168 -3.37 -4.42 1.95
CA LEU A 168 -3.37 -4.13 0.51
C LEU A 168 -4.16 -5.21 -0.24
N GLN A 169 -3.97 -6.49 0.06
CA GLN A 169 -4.69 -7.56 -0.63
C GLN A 169 -6.21 -7.45 -0.43
N VAL A 170 -6.66 -7.27 0.82
CA VAL A 170 -8.08 -7.10 1.12
C VAL A 170 -8.63 -5.84 0.47
N PHE A 171 -7.87 -4.74 0.49
CA PHE A 171 -8.26 -3.51 -0.18
C PHE A 171 -8.45 -3.71 -1.69
N LEU A 172 -7.46 -4.25 -2.40
CA LEU A 172 -7.53 -4.47 -3.85
C LEU A 172 -8.70 -5.40 -4.24
N GLN A 173 -9.06 -6.36 -3.38
CA GLN A 173 -10.19 -7.26 -3.60
C GLN A 173 -11.56 -6.58 -3.41
N ASN A 174 -11.64 -5.51 -2.62
CA ASN A 174 -12.91 -4.97 -2.12
C ASN A 174 -13.12 -3.48 -2.38
N PHE A 175 -12.14 -2.77 -2.94
CA PHE A 175 -12.29 -1.35 -3.22
C PHE A 175 -13.34 -1.08 -4.30
N ASP A 176 -13.92 0.12 -4.22
CA ASP A 176 -14.84 0.67 -5.19
C ASP A 176 -14.36 2.05 -5.66
N ILE A 177 -14.30 2.21 -6.98
CA ILE A 177 -14.17 3.47 -7.71
C ILE A 177 -15.14 3.36 -8.90
N PRO A 178 -16.11 4.28 -9.05
CA PRO A 178 -17.03 4.27 -10.18
C PRO A 178 -16.29 4.34 -11.51
N ALA A 179 -16.66 3.48 -12.46
CA ALA A 179 -16.16 3.55 -13.83
C ALA A 179 -16.56 4.87 -14.50
N GLY A 180 -15.72 5.35 -15.41
CA GLY A 180 -15.92 6.58 -16.16
C GLY A 180 -15.29 7.84 -15.53
N GLY A 181 -14.71 7.72 -14.33
CA GLY A 181 -13.89 8.80 -13.75
C GLY A 181 -12.60 9.01 -14.57
N LEU A 182 -12.30 10.26 -14.91
CA LEU A 182 -11.05 10.63 -15.55
C LEU A 182 -10.06 11.10 -14.48
N PHE A 183 -8.85 10.55 -14.51
CA PHE A 183 -7.75 10.97 -13.66
C PHE A 183 -6.62 11.54 -14.51
N THR A 184 -6.00 12.62 -14.04
CA THR A 184 -4.77 13.20 -14.60
C THR A 184 -3.65 13.12 -13.59
N GLY A 185 -2.42 12.87 -14.05
CA GLY A 185 -1.27 12.81 -13.16
C GLY A 185 0.05 12.85 -13.94
N GLU A 186 1.13 12.55 -13.24
CA GLU A 186 2.48 12.50 -13.80
C GLU A 186 3.06 11.08 -13.63
N ASP A 187 4.14 10.77 -14.35
CA ASP A 187 4.85 9.49 -14.27
C ASP A 187 5.25 9.15 -12.82
N TRP A 188 5.61 10.16 -12.03
CA TRP A 188 6.02 10.02 -10.63
C TRP A 188 4.84 9.98 -9.64
N GLY A 189 3.60 10.15 -10.09
CA GLY A 189 2.40 10.17 -9.22
C GLY A 189 1.60 11.46 -9.34
N GLY A 190 1.00 11.91 -8.23
CA GLY A 190 0.20 13.14 -8.19
C GLY A 190 -1.10 13.07 -8.98
N TRP A 191 -1.73 11.89 -9.01
CA TRP A 191 -3.00 11.69 -9.70
C TRP A 191 -4.11 12.47 -9.04
N GLU A 192 -4.96 13.12 -9.83
CA GLU A 192 -6.12 13.90 -9.41
C GLU A 192 -7.34 13.57 -10.30
N PRO A 193 -8.57 13.51 -9.75
CA PRO A 193 -9.78 13.40 -10.55
C PRO A 193 -10.07 14.72 -11.28
N VAL A 194 -10.59 14.63 -12.50
CA VAL A 194 -10.99 15.77 -13.35
C VAL A 194 -12.49 16.08 -13.25
#